data_AF-A0A7V4ICV7-F1
#
_entry.id   AF-A0A7V4ICV7-F1
#
_cell.length_a   1.000
_cell.length_b   1.000
_cell.length_c   1.000
_cell.angle_alpha   90.00
_cell.angle_beta   90.00
_cell.angle_gamma   90.00
#
_symmetry.space_group_name_H-M   'P 1'
#
loop_
_entity.id
_entity.type
_entity.pdbx_description
1 polymer ?
#
loop_
_entity_poly.entity_id
_entity_poly.type
_entity_poly.pdbx_seq_one_letter_code
_entity_poly.pdbx_strand_id
1 'polypeptide(L)'
;MHHLRFILGFLCAAALLVSVGQADTFRLNNGTTLTGELVESGSNDANALIRVGEGQFERVPWGQFSQEDLKRLQEKYGRNKRILEAVEPFIEVSAEERAQKTEVTIKPPEPAVEALQRERAEPKRGFFPSFFQSGVGWFVVLVLLAANVFAGYEIAIFRAQPVPLVTGLAAIPLLGFISNLVFLALPTRVEKKSEEDLAYEEQLAAEPQKFAVPGAPEAAAEAAATAEVRAAQAVSGPPPETFTRGQTTFNKRFFETKFVSFFGIARREEDRRKTLHFKTSRGAFVATRISRITASDIHILVDKGGGATQEVGLQFVEIQEVTLHHQ
;
A
#
# COMPACT_ATOMS: atom_id res chain seq x y z
N MET A 1 -8.90 18.09 12.85
CA MET A 1 -8.28 16.86 13.39
C MET A 1 -6.98 16.43 12.68
N HIS A 2 -6.76 16.78 11.41
CA HIS A 2 -5.52 16.41 10.69
C HIS A 2 -4.25 17.10 11.24
N HIS A 3 -4.33 18.38 11.62
CA HIS A 3 -3.17 19.12 12.14
C HIS A 3 -2.61 18.58 13.46
N LEU A 4 -3.47 18.07 14.35
CA LEU A 4 -3.05 17.49 15.63
C LEU A 4 -2.24 16.19 15.43
N ARG A 5 -2.58 15.40 14.40
CA ARG A 5 -1.85 14.17 14.05
C ARG A 5 -0.47 14.45 13.46
N PHE A 6 -0.35 15.51 12.64
CA PHE A 6 0.95 15.94 12.11
C PHE A 6 1.86 16.48 13.21
N ILE A 7 1.32 17.28 14.15
CA ILE A 7 2.10 17.81 15.27
C ILE A 7 2.61 16.69 16.17
N LEU A 8 1.76 15.71 16.51
CA LEU A 8 2.17 14.57 17.34
C LEU A 8 3.20 13.67 16.64
N GLY A 9 3.06 13.46 15.33
CA GLY A 9 4.05 12.72 14.53
C GLY A 9 5.40 13.43 14.48
N PHE A 10 5.41 14.76 14.36
CA PHE A 10 6.62 15.57 14.38
C PHE A 10 7.30 15.57 15.76
N LEU A 11 6.51 15.62 16.84
CA LEU A 11 7.02 15.57 18.21
C LEU A 11 7.65 14.21 18.54
N CYS A 12 7.05 13.10 18.08
CA CYS A 12 7.63 11.76 18.21
C CYS A 12 8.90 11.60 17.37
N ALA A 13 8.94 12.14 16.15
CA ALA A 13 10.13 12.12 15.30
C ALA A 13 11.28 12.96 15.90
N ALA A 14 10.97 14.13 16.47
CA ALA A 14 11.94 14.96 17.18
C ALA A 14 12.47 14.27 18.45
N ALA A 15 11.61 13.58 19.21
CA ALA A 15 12.04 12.82 20.39
C ALA A 15 12.98 11.64 20.03
N LEU A 16 12.79 11.00 18.87
CA LEU A 16 13.69 9.95 18.37
C LEU A 16 15.04 10.48 17.87
N LEU A 17 15.10 11.75 17.45
CA LEU A 17 16.35 12.36 16.98
C LEU A 17 17.23 12.91 18.12
N VAL A 18 16.63 13.29 19.26
CA VAL A 18 17.38 13.80 20.42
C VAL A 18 18.25 12.71 21.10
N SER A 19 18.00 11.42 20.84
CA SER A 19 18.83 10.34 21.38
C SER A 19 20.14 10.07 20.62
N VAL A 20 20.40 10.77 19.51
CA VAL A 20 21.58 10.53 18.67
C VAL A 20 22.60 11.64 18.89
N GLY A 21 23.64 11.36 19.66
CA GLY A 21 24.81 12.22 19.82
C GLY A 21 24.99 12.81 21.23
N GLN A 22 25.21 11.95 22.22
CA GLN A 22 25.76 12.37 23.51
C GLN A 22 27.28 12.23 23.44
N ALA A 23 27.99 13.36 23.31
CA ALA A 23 29.45 13.40 23.43
C ALA A 23 29.83 13.27 24.92
N ASP A 24 30.62 12.26 25.27
CA ASP A 24 31.12 12.06 26.63
C ASP A 24 32.51 12.71 26.78
N THR A 25 32.85 13.18 27.98
CA THR A 25 34.20 13.63 28.29
C THR A 25 34.92 12.56 29.09
N PHE A 26 35.94 11.96 28.49
CA PHE A 26 36.82 10.95 29.08
C PHE A 26 38.06 11.61 29.69
N ARG A 27 38.40 11.25 30.92
CA ARG A 27 39.65 11.62 31.60
C ARG A 27 40.67 10.51 31.45
N LEU A 28 41.83 10.86 30.92
CA LEU A 28 42.96 9.96 30.77
C LEU A 28 43.91 10.08 31.98
N ASN A 29 44.64 9.00 32.26
CA ASN A 29 45.61 8.90 33.35
C ASN A 29 46.77 9.90 33.23
N ASN A 30 46.98 10.49 32.05
CA ASN A 30 47.97 11.54 31.78
C ASN A 30 47.46 12.97 32.11
N GLY A 31 46.24 13.11 32.66
CA GLY A 31 45.63 14.40 33.00
C GLY A 31 44.95 15.13 31.83
N THR A 32 44.91 14.51 30.64
CA THR A 32 44.20 15.08 29.49
C THR A 32 42.74 14.64 29.46
N THR A 33 41.86 15.51 28.98
CA THR A 33 40.43 15.23 28.83
C THR A 33 40.05 15.22 27.36
N LEU A 34 39.44 14.13 26.91
CA LEU A 34 38.97 13.95 25.54
C LEU A 34 37.45 13.96 25.51
N THR A 35 36.86 14.88 24.76
CA THR A 35 35.41 14.96 24.58
C THR A 35 35.03 14.36 23.23
N GLY A 36 34.24 13.30 23.22
CA GLY A 36 33.84 12.61 22.00
C GLY A 36 32.88 11.46 22.21
N GLU A 37 32.47 10.84 21.12
CA GLU A 37 31.61 9.65 21.12
C GLU A 37 32.48 8.39 21.04
N LEU A 38 32.27 7.42 21.95
CA LEU A 38 32.93 6.12 21.85
C LEU A 38 32.29 5.32 20.71
N VAL A 39 33.07 5.05 19.67
CA VAL A 39 32.64 4.24 18.52
C VAL A 39 33.06 2.79 18.74
N GLU A 40 32.16 1.86 18.44
CA GLU A 40 32.41 0.43 18.58
C GLU A 40 33.63 0.02 17.75
N SER A 41 34.72 -0.35 18.43
CA SER A 41 35.93 -0.90 17.81
C SER A 41 35.80 -2.42 17.66
N GLY A 42 36.56 -3.00 16.72
CA GLY A 42 36.53 -4.42 16.41
C GLY A 42 36.86 -5.29 17.63
N SER A 43 36.44 -6.56 17.59
CA SER A 43 36.45 -7.53 18.70
C SER A 43 37.83 -7.91 19.27
N ASN A 44 38.91 -7.24 18.88
CA ASN A 44 40.28 -7.48 19.34
C ASN A 44 41.12 -6.19 19.48
N ASP A 45 40.48 -5.02 19.50
CA ASP A 45 41.21 -3.76 19.56
C ASP A 45 41.54 -3.41 21.01
N ALA A 46 42.84 -3.43 21.34
CA ALA A 46 43.39 -2.92 22.61
C ALA A 46 43.20 -1.40 22.79
N ASN A 47 42.56 -0.73 21.82
CA ASN A 47 42.34 0.69 21.77
C ASN A 47 40.84 0.98 21.62
N ALA A 48 40.34 1.93 22.41
CA ALA A 48 39.07 2.59 22.20
C ALA A 48 39.18 3.59 21.05
N LEU A 49 38.16 3.62 20.17
CA LEU A 49 38.02 4.64 19.13
C LEU A 49 37.09 5.74 19.64
N ILE A 50 37.63 6.94 19.89
CA ILE A 50 36.85 8.09 20.30
C ILE A 50 36.70 9.03 19.10
N ARG A 51 35.47 9.34 18.71
CA ARG A 51 35.16 10.35 17.70
C ARG A 51 35.09 11.72 18.37
N VAL A 52 36.13 12.53 18.19
CA VAL A 52 36.28 13.86 18.80
C VAL A 52 35.60 14.96 17.95
N GLY A 53 35.23 14.67 16.70
CA GLY A 53 34.53 15.59 15.80
C GLY A 53 33.99 14.95 14.51
N GLU A 54 33.60 15.77 13.53
CA GLU A 54 33.19 15.27 12.19
C GLU A 54 34.39 14.65 11.46
N GLY A 55 34.45 13.32 11.43
CA GLY A 55 35.45 12.55 10.68
C GLY A 55 36.81 12.39 11.38
N GLN A 56 37.00 12.92 12.60
CA GLN A 56 38.22 12.73 13.38
C GLN A 56 38.05 11.65 14.45
N PHE A 57 38.89 10.62 14.37
CA PHE A 57 38.91 9.49 15.30
C PHE A 57 40.27 9.43 15.99
N GLU A 58 40.24 9.45 17.31
CA GLU A 58 41.41 9.26 18.15
C GLU A 58 41.41 7.84 18.72
N ARG A 59 42.57 7.17 18.66
CA ARG A 59 42.76 5.83 19.19
C ARG A 59 43.41 5.94 20.56
N VAL A 60 42.65 5.59 21.59
CA VAL A 60 43.11 5.66 22.98
C VAL A 60 43.20 4.26 23.57
N PRO A 61 44.37 3.82 24.07
CA PRO A 61 44.51 2.53 24.73
C PRO A 61 43.59 2.42 25.96
N TRP A 62 42.94 1.27 26.15
CA TRP A 62 42.04 1.05 27.30
C TRP A 62 42.72 1.25 28.66
N GLY A 63 44.02 0.95 28.76
CA GLY A 63 44.81 1.17 29.98
C GLY A 63 45.13 2.64 30.30
N GLN A 64 44.81 3.59 29.42
CA GLN A 64 45.00 5.02 29.67
C GLN A 64 43.75 5.71 30.22
N PHE A 65 42.61 5.03 30.28
CA PHE A 65 41.40 5.57 30.88
C PHE A 65 41.47 5.55 32.41
N SER A 66 40.82 6.53 33.04
CA SER A 66 40.64 6.55 34.48
C SER A 66 39.68 5.44 34.94
N GLN A 67 39.87 4.96 36.17
CA GLN A 67 38.98 3.96 36.77
C GLN A 67 37.53 4.43 36.88
N GLU A 68 37.31 5.74 37.02
CA GLU A 68 35.97 6.34 37.04
C GLU A 68 35.29 6.24 35.67
N ASP A 69 36.03 6.47 34.58
CA ASP A 69 35.46 6.42 33.24
C ASP A 69 35.25 4.98 32.75
N LEU A 70 36.12 4.04 33.13
CA LEU A 70 35.90 2.62 32.85
C LEU A 70 34.60 2.11 33.49
N LYS A 71 34.30 2.53 34.74
CA LYS A 71 33.02 2.21 35.41
C LYS A 71 31.82 2.88 34.72
N ARG A 72 31.94 4.14 34.32
CA ARG A 72 30.90 4.85 33.57
C ARG A 72 30.61 4.20 32.22
N LEU A 73 31.66 3.71 31.55
CA LEU A 73 31.54 2.97 30.30
C LEU A 73 30.84 1.63 30.50
N GLN A 74 31.13 0.92 31.59
CA GLN A 74 30.42 -0.31 31.95
C GLN A 74 28.93 -0.07 32.20
N GLU A 75 28.57 0.99 32.92
CA GLU A 75 27.17 1.35 33.20
C GLU A 75 26.43 1.77 31.92
N LYS A 76 27.04 2.66 31.12
CA LYS A 76 26.43 3.23 29.91
C LYS A 76 26.31 2.20 28.78
N TYR A 77 27.32 1.35 28.60
CA TYR A 77 27.39 0.34 27.55
C TYR A 77 27.13 -1.09 28.06
N GLY A 78 26.48 -1.25 29.22
CA GLY A 78 26.17 -2.56 29.82
C GLY A 78 25.29 -3.50 28.98
N ARG A 79 24.74 -3.00 27.87
CA ARG A 79 24.02 -3.81 26.87
C ARG A 79 24.92 -4.27 25.71
N ASN A 80 26.09 -3.68 25.53
CA ASN A 80 27.03 -4.00 24.46
C ASN A 80 28.14 -4.92 24.99
N LYS A 81 27.96 -6.23 24.76
CA LYS A 81 28.85 -7.29 25.25
C LYS A 81 30.33 -7.09 24.89
N ARG A 82 30.62 -6.44 23.77
CA ARG A 82 31.99 -6.22 23.28
C ARG A 82 32.76 -5.18 24.08
N ILE A 83 32.09 -4.10 24.47
CA ILE A 83 32.69 -3.03 25.27
C ILE A 83 32.94 -3.54 26.69
N LEU A 84 32.03 -4.39 27.20
CA LEU A 84 32.21 -5.05 28.50
C LEU A 84 33.45 -5.96 28.53
N GLU A 85 33.61 -6.84 27.55
CA GLU A 85 34.78 -7.74 27.47
C GLU A 85 36.11 -6.95 27.35
N ALA A 86 36.10 -5.79 26.69
CA ALA A 86 37.28 -4.93 26.55
C ALA A 86 37.59 -4.09 27.81
N VAL A 87 36.58 -3.72 28.61
CA VAL A 87 36.72 -2.85 29.79
C VAL A 87 36.97 -3.63 31.08
N GLU A 88 36.35 -4.81 31.22
CA GLU A 88 36.48 -5.70 32.39
C GLU A 88 37.92 -5.97 32.85
N PRO A 89 38.93 -6.20 31.97
CA PRO A 89 40.29 -6.46 32.43
C PRO A 89 41.01 -5.22 32.98
N PHE A 90 40.54 -4.00 32.69
CA PHE A 90 41.20 -2.75 33.10
C PHE A 90 40.56 -2.12 34.34
N ILE A 91 39.36 -2.56 34.74
CA ILE A 91 38.77 -2.16 36.02
C ILE A 91 39.51 -2.91 37.13
N GLU A 92 40.28 -2.17 37.93
CA GLU A 92 40.91 -2.71 39.12
C GLU A 92 39.82 -3.13 40.11
N VAL A 93 39.65 -4.44 40.26
CA VAL A 93 38.76 -5.03 41.27
C VAL A 93 39.25 -4.57 42.65
N SER A 94 38.52 -3.65 43.28
CA SER A 94 38.79 -3.25 44.66
C SER A 94 38.68 -4.48 45.57
N ALA A 95 39.52 -4.55 46.60
CA ALA A 95 39.64 -5.72 47.48
C ALA A 95 38.30 -6.17 48.12
N GLU A 96 37.29 -5.29 48.17
CA GLU A 96 35.96 -5.56 48.72
C GLU A 96 35.07 -6.41 47.78
N GLU A 97 35.20 -6.27 46.45
CA GLU A 97 34.50 -7.14 45.48
C GLU A 97 35.16 -8.51 45.37
N ARG A 98 36.49 -8.59 45.57
CA ARG A 98 37.19 -9.88 45.70
C ARG A 98 36.75 -10.63 46.95
N ALA A 99 36.50 -9.95 48.06
CA ALA A 99 36.00 -10.58 49.28
C ALA A 99 34.59 -11.19 49.09
N GLN A 100 33.69 -10.52 48.37
CA GLN A 100 32.36 -11.08 48.05
C GLN A 100 32.40 -12.20 46.99
N LYS A 101 33.34 -12.16 46.03
CA LYS A 101 33.55 -13.25 45.05
C LYS A 101 34.29 -14.47 45.63
N THR A 102 34.92 -14.35 46.80
CA THR A 102 35.71 -15.43 47.44
C THR A 102 34.90 -16.24 48.45
N GLU A 103 33.63 -15.92 48.72
CA GLU A 103 32.71 -16.91 49.28
C GLU A 103 32.32 -17.90 48.19
N VAL A 104 33.28 -18.77 47.88
CA VAL A 104 33.13 -19.91 47.00
C VAL A 104 32.18 -20.88 47.71
N THR A 105 30.88 -20.65 47.52
CA THR A 105 29.90 -21.73 47.63
C THR A 105 30.26 -22.71 46.53
N ILE A 106 31.04 -23.72 46.91
CA ILE A 106 31.31 -24.90 46.10
C ILE A 106 29.94 -25.59 45.95
N LYS A 107 29.20 -25.24 44.90
CA LYS A 107 28.15 -26.12 44.43
C LYS A 107 28.85 -27.42 44.01
N PRO A 108 28.50 -28.57 44.63
CA PRO A 108 28.97 -29.86 44.14
C PRO A 108 28.69 -29.96 42.63
N PRO A 109 29.57 -30.57 41.83
CA PRO A 109 29.30 -30.79 40.42
C PRO A 109 27.99 -31.58 40.32
N GLU A 110 26.92 -30.91 39.88
CA GLU A 110 25.65 -31.59 39.64
C GLU A 110 25.90 -32.72 38.65
N PRO A 111 25.36 -33.92 38.88
CA PRO A 111 25.52 -35.03 37.96
C PRO A 111 25.10 -34.56 36.57
N ALA A 112 25.88 -34.85 35.53
CA ALA A 112 25.63 -34.38 34.15
C ALA A 112 24.18 -34.62 33.67
N VAL A 113 23.50 -35.59 34.29
CA VAL A 113 22.08 -35.89 34.10
C VAL A 113 21.15 -34.74 34.53
N GLU A 114 21.43 -34.07 35.66
CA GLU A 114 20.64 -32.92 36.15
C GLU A 114 20.88 -31.66 35.31
N ALA A 115 22.12 -31.43 34.84
CA ALA A 115 22.41 -30.33 33.93
C ALA A 115 21.67 -30.49 32.58
N LEU A 116 21.68 -31.71 32.01
CA LEU A 116 20.93 -32.03 30.79
C LEU A 116 19.41 -31.99 31.01
N GLN A 117 18.93 -32.39 32.19
CA GLN A 117 17.52 -32.25 32.55
C GLN A 117 17.12 -30.79 32.73
N ARG A 118 18.00 -29.93 33.25
CA ARG A 118 17.74 -28.49 33.39
C ARG A 118 17.73 -27.78 32.05
N GLU A 119 18.65 -28.08 31.13
CA GLU A 119 18.58 -27.58 29.74
C GLU A 119 17.33 -28.06 28.99
N ARG A 120 16.85 -29.27 29.30
CA ARG A 120 15.58 -29.79 28.76
C ARG A 120 14.35 -29.19 29.44
N ALA A 121 14.48 -28.80 30.72
CA ALA A 121 13.44 -28.21 31.53
C ALA A 121 13.34 -26.68 31.39
N GLU A 122 14.37 -26.02 30.85
CA GLU A 122 14.22 -24.66 30.36
C GLU A 122 13.14 -24.69 29.27
N PRO A 123 11.99 -24.05 29.50
CA PRO A 123 10.92 -24.05 28.53
C PRO A 123 11.46 -23.32 27.32
N LYS A 124 11.81 -24.06 26.26
CA LYS A 124 12.18 -23.49 24.96
C LYS A 124 11.07 -22.51 24.63
N ARG A 125 11.35 -21.21 24.78
CA ARG A 125 10.38 -20.14 24.51
C ARG A 125 9.93 -20.36 23.08
N GLY A 126 8.71 -20.86 22.91
CA GLY A 126 8.18 -21.19 21.61
C GLY A 126 8.26 -19.97 20.67
N PHE A 127 8.26 -20.24 19.37
CA PHE A 127 8.24 -19.18 18.37
C PHE A 127 7.10 -18.18 18.60
N PHE A 128 5.90 -18.67 18.89
CA PHE A 128 4.71 -17.85 19.14
C PHE A 128 4.86 -16.90 20.35
N PRO A 129 5.19 -17.35 21.57
CA PRO A 129 5.36 -16.44 22.70
C PRO A 129 6.52 -15.45 22.50
N SER A 130 7.59 -15.84 21.81
CA SER A 130 8.69 -14.92 21.47
C SER A 130 8.28 -13.85 20.46
N PHE A 131 7.42 -14.21 19.49
CA PHE A 131 6.89 -13.29 18.49
C PHE A 131 6.03 -12.18 19.13
N PHE A 132 5.09 -12.55 20.01
CA PHE A 132 4.21 -11.60 20.71
C PHE A 132 4.92 -10.75 21.78
N GLN A 133 6.14 -11.12 22.21
CA GLN A 133 6.98 -10.28 23.10
C GLN A 133 7.77 -9.21 22.35
N SER A 134 7.94 -9.34 21.03
CA SER A 134 8.67 -8.38 20.22
C SER A 134 7.76 -7.25 19.72
N GLY A 135 8.25 -6.01 19.70
CA GLY A 135 7.50 -4.88 19.11
C GLY A 135 7.19 -5.07 17.63
N VAL A 136 8.05 -5.81 16.91
CA VAL A 136 7.85 -6.18 15.50
C VAL A 136 6.66 -7.14 15.35
N GLY A 137 6.48 -8.10 16.27
CA GLY A 137 5.34 -9.01 16.23
C GLY A 137 4.01 -8.27 16.37
N TRP A 138 3.94 -7.29 17.28
CA TRP A 138 2.76 -6.41 17.40
C TRP A 138 2.52 -5.57 16.15
N PHE A 139 3.57 -5.05 15.51
CA PHE A 139 3.44 -4.34 14.24
C PHE A 139 2.82 -5.24 13.16
N VAL A 140 3.30 -6.48 13.00
CA VAL A 140 2.73 -7.43 12.05
C VAL A 140 1.27 -7.74 12.35
N VAL A 141 0.93 -7.95 13.63
CA VAL A 141 -0.47 -8.17 14.06
C VAL A 141 -1.36 -6.97 13.70
N LEU A 142 -0.89 -5.74 13.90
CA LEU A 142 -1.64 -4.53 13.54
C LEU A 142 -1.82 -4.39 12.03
N VAL A 143 -0.80 -4.72 11.23
CA VAL A 143 -0.91 -4.71 9.76
C VAL A 143 -1.92 -5.76 9.29
N LEU A 144 -1.87 -6.97 9.85
CA LEU A 144 -2.85 -8.02 9.55
C LEU A 144 -4.27 -7.64 9.98
N LEU A 145 -4.42 -6.98 11.14
CA LEU A 145 -5.69 -6.47 11.61
C LEU A 145 -6.23 -5.38 10.67
N ALA A 146 -5.38 -4.44 10.25
CA ALA A 146 -5.75 -3.39 9.31
C ALA A 146 -6.18 -3.97 7.95
N ALA A 147 -5.45 -4.96 7.45
CA ALA A 147 -5.83 -5.69 6.23
C ALA A 147 -7.18 -6.41 6.40
N ASN A 148 -7.46 -7.00 7.57
CA ASN A 148 -8.76 -7.63 7.85
C ASN A 148 -9.91 -6.62 7.90
N VAL A 149 -9.69 -5.43 8.50
CA VAL A 149 -10.68 -4.34 8.52
C VAL A 149 -10.93 -3.80 7.11
N PHE A 150 -9.87 -3.66 6.31
CA PHE A 150 -9.99 -3.25 4.91
C PHE A 150 -10.76 -4.26 4.07
N ALA A 151 -10.53 -5.56 4.26
CA ALA A 151 -11.34 -6.60 3.64
C ALA A 151 -12.83 -6.47 4.03
N GLY A 152 -13.13 -6.18 5.30
CA GLY A 152 -14.50 -5.91 5.75
C GLY A 152 -15.14 -4.69 5.07
N TYR A 153 -14.37 -3.64 4.81
CA TYR A 153 -14.82 -2.46 4.08
C TYR A 153 -15.21 -2.80 2.62
N GLU A 154 -14.36 -3.53 1.91
CA GLU A 154 -14.65 -3.97 0.54
C GLU A 154 -15.88 -4.90 0.48
N ILE A 155 -16.01 -5.82 1.45
CA ILE A 155 -17.18 -6.70 1.56
C ILE A 155 -18.45 -5.87 1.81
N ALA A 156 -18.38 -4.82 2.63
CA ALA A 156 -19.51 -3.96 2.91
C ALA A 156 -20.02 -3.26 1.65
N ILE A 157 -19.11 -2.71 0.83
CA ILE A 157 -19.47 -2.09 -0.45
C ILE A 157 -20.02 -3.14 -1.42
N PHE A 158 -19.33 -4.27 -1.58
CA PHE A 158 -19.71 -5.31 -2.52
C PHE A 158 -21.08 -5.94 -2.21
N ARG A 159 -21.43 -6.05 -0.93
CA ARG A 159 -22.72 -6.59 -0.48
C ARG A 159 -23.72 -5.53 -0.05
N ALA A 160 -23.41 -4.26 -0.26
CA ALA A 160 -24.24 -3.12 0.14
C ALA A 160 -24.73 -3.23 1.60
N GLN A 161 -23.84 -3.67 2.48
CA GLN A 161 -24.06 -3.77 3.92
C GLN A 161 -23.57 -2.49 4.60
N PRO A 162 -24.15 -2.10 5.75
CA PRO A 162 -23.74 -0.89 6.45
C PRO A 162 -22.25 -0.95 6.82
N VAL A 163 -21.46 -0.05 6.24
CA VAL A 163 -20.00 -0.01 6.39
C VAL A 163 -19.57 -0.07 7.85
N PRO A 164 -20.10 0.76 8.78
CA PRO A 164 -19.67 0.75 10.18
C PRO A 164 -19.86 -0.59 10.87
N LEU A 165 -20.89 -1.35 10.47
CA LEU A 165 -21.24 -2.63 11.07
C LEU A 165 -20.23 -3.71 10.64
N VAL A 166 -19.98 -3.82 9.34
CA VAL A 166 -19.07 -4.85 8.80
C VAL A 166 -17.63 -4.56 9.22
N THR A 167 -17.17 -3.31 9.10
CA THR A 167 -15.81 -2.93 9.53
C THR A 167 -15.65 -3.00 11.05
N GLY A 168 -16.69 -2.67 11.81
CA GLY A 168 -16.68 -2.74 13.28
C GLY A 168 -16.55 -4.17 13.79
N LEU A 169 -17.26 -5.12 13.19
CA LEU A 169 -17.08 -6.54 13.50
C LEU A 169 -15.71 -7.06 13.03
N ALA A 170 -15.23 -6.63 11.86
CA ALA A 170 -13.91 -7.01 11.33
C ALA A 170 -12.73 -6.57 12.22
N ALA A 171 -12.91 -5.52 13.02
CA ALA A 171 -11.90 -5.03 13.96
C ALA A 171 -11.75 -5.89 15.22
N ILE A 172 -12.69 -6.81 15.48
CA ILE A 172 -12.62 -7.71 16.64
C ILE A 172 -11.66 -8.87 16.31
N PRO A 173 -10.59 -9.10 17.10
CA PRO A 173 -9.68 -10.22 16.87
C PRO A 173 -10.43 -11.56 16.89
N LEU A 174 -10.04 -12.50 16.02
CA LEU A 174 -10.70 -13.81 15.77
C LEU A 174 -12.12 -13.72 15.20
N LEU A 175 -13.03 -12.98 15.83
CA LEU A 175 -14.41 -12.85 15.39
C LEU A 175 -14.50 -12.10 14.05
N GLY A 176 -13.61 -11.14 13.82
CA GLY A 176 -13.55 -10.33 12.63
C GLY A 176 -13.24 -11.10 11.34
N PHE A 177 -12.55 -12.24 11.44
CA PHE A 177 -12.33 -13.10 10.29
C PHE A 177 -13.61 -13.84 9.90
N ILE A 178 -14.34 -14.34 10.91
CA ILE A 178 -15.62 -15.03 10.72
C ILE A 178 -16.68 -14.06 10.23
N SER A 179 -16.73 -12.83 10.76
CA SER A 179 -17.71 -11.82 10.32
C SER A 179 -17.55 -11.50 8.84
N ASN A 180 -16.32 -11.32 8.35
CA ASN A 180 -16.06 -11.08 6.94
C ASN A 180 -16.60 -12.21 6.05
N LEU A 181 -16.38 -13.47 6.45
CA LEU A 181 -16.91 -14.64 5.74
C LEU A 181 -18.44 -14.69 5.76
N VAL A 182 -19.07 -14.36 6.89
CA VAL A 182 -20.54 -14.33 7.02
C VAL A 182 -21.16 -13.23 6.17
N PHE A 183 -20.62 -12.00 6.20
CA PHE A 183 -21.11 -10.91 5.36
C PHE A 183 -20.90 -11.18 3.86
N LEU A 184 -19.83 -11.89 3.52
CA LEU A 184 -19.61 -12.39 2.16
C LEU A 184 -20.54 -13.57 1.79
N ALA A 185 -21.20 -14.22 2.73
CA ALA A 185 -22.23 -15.23 2.43
C ALA A 185 -23.65 -14.64 2.38
N LEU A 186 -23.88 -13.49 3.04
CA LEU A 186 -25.17 -12.81 3.07
C LEU A 186 -25.55 -12.20 1.70
N PRO A 187 -26.85 -12.22 1.34
CA PRO A 187 -27.30 -11.61 0.09
C PRO A 187 -27.05 -10.09 0.09
N THR A 188 -26.83 -9.54 -1.10
CA THR A 188 -26.65 -8.10 -1.31
C THR A 188 -27.91 -7.37 -0.86
N ARG A 189 -27.76 -6.40 0.05
CA ARG A 189 -28.88 -5.54 0.45
C ARG A 189 -29.11 -4.50 -0.64
N VAL A 190 -30.25 -4.56 -1.31
CA VAL A 190 -30.67 -3.46 -2.19
C VAL A 190 -31.20 -2.36 -1.27
N GLU A 191 -30.39 -1.33 -1.01
CA GLU A 191 -30.88 -0.14 -0.32
C GLU A 191 -32.02 0.46 -1.15
N LYS A 192 -33.19 0.64 -0.51
CA LYS A 192 -34.16 1.60 -1.02
C LYS A 192 -33.50 2.96 -0.86
N LYS A 193 -33.18 3.61 -1.99
CA LYS A 193 -32.68 4.98 -2.00
C LYS A 193 -33.54 5.84 -1.10
N SER A 194 -32.90 6.66 -0.26
CA SER A 194 -33.61 7.58 0.61
C SER A 194 -34.33 8.65 -0.23
N GLU A 195 -35.37 9.27 0.33
CA GLU A 195 -36.07 10.36 -0.36
C GLU A 195 -35.13 11.54 -0.68
N GLU A 196 -34.08 11.73 0.12
CA GLU A 196 -33.03 12.73 -0.11
C GLU A 196 -32.12 12.36 -1.30
N ASP A 197 -31.75 11.09 -1.45
CA ASP A 197 -30.97 10.62 -2.61
C ASP A 197 -31.78 10.71 -3.91
N LEU A 198 -33.08 10.43 -3.83
CA LEU A 198 -34.00 10.56 -4.96
C LEU A 198 -34.21 12.03 -5.33
N ALA A 199 -34.39 12.92 -4.35
CA ALA A 199 -34.52 14.35 -4.57
C ALA A 199 -33.23 14.97 -5.12
N TYR A 200 -32.06 14.51 -4.67
CA TYR A 200 -30.77 14.95 -5.19
C TYR A 200 -30.56 14.50 -6.64
N GLU A 201 -30.91 13.27 -6.99
CA GLU A 201 -30.85 12.77 -8.37
C GLU A 201 -31.87 13.46 -9.29
N GLU A 202 -33.06 13.77 -8.80
CA GLU A 202 -34.09 14.52 -9.54
C GLU A 202 -33.66 15.98 -9.79
N GLN A 203 -32.99 16.60 -8.81
CA GLN A 203 -32.43 17.94 -8.96
C GLN A 203 -31.21 17.98 -9.90
N LEU A 204 -30.38 16.93 -9.89
CA LEU A 204 -29.28 16.76 -10.85
C LEU A 204 -29.79 16.50 -12.28
N ALA A 205 -30.92 15.83 -12.43
CA ALA A 205 -31.57 15.56 -13.71
C ALA A 205 -32.34 16.79 -14.25
N ALA A 206 -32.82 17.67 -13.38
CA ALA A 206 -33.56 18.88 -13.73
C ALA A 206 -32.66 20.06 -14.13
N GLU A 207 -31.38 20.07 -13.75
CA GLU A 207 -30.43 21.08 -14.23
C GLU A 207 -29.89 20.72 -15.63
N PRO A 208 -30.23 21.48 -16.69
CA PRO A 208 -29.58 21.29 -17.98
C PRO A 208 -28.10 21.68 -17.85
N GLN A 209 -27.22 20.68 -17.92
CA GLN A 209 -25.77 20.85 -18.02
C GLN A 209 -25.43 21.62 -19.31
N LYS A 210 -25.42 22.95 -19.23
CA LYS A 210 -24.99 23.82 -20.33
C LYS A 210 -23.47 23.88 -20.34
N PHE A 211 -22.86 23.06 -21.18
CA PHE A 211 -21.46 23.22 -21.55
C PHE A 211 -21.34 24.41 -22.51
N ALA A 212 -21.03 25.59 -21.99
CA ALA A 212 -20.62 26.72 -22.81
C ALA A 212 -19.17 26.50 -23.27
N VAL A 213 -18.99 26.19 -24.56
CA VAL A 213 -17.68 26.25 -25.22
C VAL A 213 -17.39 27.71 -25.53
N PRO A 214 -16.33 28.34 -24.99
CA PRO A 214 -16.01 29.73 -25.29
C PRO A 214 -15.50 29.86 -26.73
N GLY A 215 -16.23 30.58 -27.58
CA GLY A 215 -15.68 31.13 -28.84
C GLY A 215 -16.11 30.51 -30.18
N ALA A 216 -17.40 30.20 -30.39
CA ALA A 216 -17.93 29.91 -31.73
C ALA A 216 -19.26 30.67 -31.98
N PRO A 217 -19.46 31.29 -33.15
CA PRO A 217 -20.62 32.15 -33.42
C PRO A 217 -21.91 31.32 -33.56
N GLU A 218 -22.98 31.91 -33.04
CA GLU A 218 -24.31 31.35 -32.75
C GLU A 218 -25.17 31.01 -34.00
N ALA A 219 -24.57 30.85 -35.18
CA ALA A 219 -25.28 30.74 -36.46
C ALA A 219 -25.12 29.37 -37.17
N ALA A 220 -24.59 28.34 -36.51
CA ALA A 220 -24.40 27.01 -37.10
C ALA A 220 -25.28 25.90 -36.47
N ALA A 221 -26.14 26.24 -35.50
CA ALA A 221 -26.98 25.26 -34.81
C ALA A 221 -28.27 24.89 -35.57
N GLU A 222 -28.75 25.73 -36.50
CA GLU A 222 -29.97 25.45 -37.28
C GLU A 222 -29.73 24.67 -38.57
N ALA A 223 -28.49 24.63 -39.08
CA ALA A 223 -28.15 23.92 -40.33
C ALA A 223 -27.82 22.43 -40.14
N ALA A 224 -27.51 21.99 -38.90
CA ALA A 224 -27.25 20.58 -38.61
C ALA A 224 -28.55 19.76 -38.44
N ALA A 225 -29.62 20.40 -37.94
CA ALA A 225 -30.91 19.76 -37.72
C ALA A 225 -31.64 19.39 -39.04
N THR A 226 -31.32 20.05 -40.15
CA THR A 226 -31.91 19.76 -41.47
C THR A 226 -31.09 18.75 -42.30
N ALA A 227 -29.85 18.44 -41.90
CA ALA A 227 -29.01 17.46 -42.60
C ALA A 227 -29.28 16.01 -42.15
N GLU A 228 -29.66 15.79 -40.89
CA GLU A 228 -29.98 14.44 -40.37
C GLU A 228 -31.30 13.87 -40.93
N VAL A 229 -32.22 14.74 -41.38
CA VAL A 229 -33.53 14.30 -41.93
C VAL A 229 -33.40 13.77 -43.38
N ARG A 230 -32.31 14.06 -44.09
CA ARG A 230 -32.15 13.67 -45.51
C ARG A 230 -31.31 12.41 -45.76
N ALA A 231 -30.72 11.80 -44.73
CA ALA A 231 -29.99 10.52 -44.85
C ALA A 231 -30.82 9.29 -44.42
N ALA A 232 -32.10 9.48 -44.07
CA ALA A 232 -33.02 8.39 -43.68
C ALA A 232 -33.67 7.66 -44.87
N GLN A 233 -33.20 7.85 -46.11
CA GLN A 233 -33.72 7.16 -47.28
C GLN A 233 -32.60 6.55 -48.12
N ALA A 234 -32.20 5.34 -47.72
CA ALA A 234 -31.92 4.18 -48.58
C ALA A 234 -30.95 3.24 -47.85
N VAL A 235 -31.47 2.23 -47.16
CA VAL A 235 -31.22 0.78 -47.36
C VAL A 235 -32.13 0.08 -46.33
N SER A 236 -33.04 -0.75 -46.82
CA SER A 236 -33.97 -1.54 -46.02
C SER A 236 -33.22 -2.60 -45.19
N GLY A 237 -33.10 -2.35 -43.88
CA GLY A 237 -32.65 -3.30 -42.87
C GLY A 237 -33.33 -2.99 -41.53
N PRO A 238 -33.36 -3.93 -40.56
CA PRO A 238 -33.93 -3.69 -39.24
C PRO A 238 -33.29 -2.46 -38.57
N PRO A 239 -34.04 -1.71 -37.74
CA PRO A 239 -33.60 -0.42 -37.22
C PRO A 239 -32.25 -0.53 -36.51
N PRO A 240 -31.33 0.42 -36.71
CA PRO A 240 -30.02 0.39 -36.09
C PRO A 240 -30.15 0.43 -34.57
N GLU A 241 -29.47 -0.50 -33.88
CA GLU A 241 -29.42 -0.50 -32.42
C GLU A 241 -28.35 0.50 -31.98
N THR A 242 -28.80 1.65 -31.48
CA THR A 242 -27.95 2.73 -30.99
C THR A 242 -27.81 2.64 -29.48
N PHE A 243 -26.57 2.57 -29.01
CA PHE A 243 -26.22 2.64 -27.60
C PHE A 243 -25.57 3.99 -27.32
N THR A 244 -26.10 4.76 -26.37
CA THR A 244 -25.54 6.05 -25.95
C THR A 244 -24.89 5.94 -24.57
N ARG A 245 -23.82 6.73 -24.38
CA ARG A 245 -23.17 6.87 -23.09
C ARG A 245 -24.06 7.67 -22.15
N GLY A 246 -24.58 6.98 -21.14
CA GLY A 246 -25.57 7.52 -20.19
C GLY A 246 -26.70 6.53 -19.97
N GLN A 247 -27.13 5.83 -21.03
CA GLN A 247 -28.08 4.71 -20.91
C GLN A 247 -27.36 3.37 -20.75
N THR A 248 -26.19 3.22 -21.40
CA THR A 248 -25.40 2.00 -21.32
C THR A 248 -23.96 2.31 -20.91
N THR A 249 -23.45 1.57 -19.92
CA THR A 249 -22.06 1.67 -19.48
C THR A 249 -21.14 0.93 -20.44
N PHE A 250 -20.35 1.68 -21.22
CA PHE A 250 -19.35 1.12 -22.11
C PHE A 250 -18.16 0.58 -21.31
N ASN A 251 -18.12 -0.74 -21.11
CA ASN A 251 -17.02 -1.46 -20.48
C ASN A 251 -16.69 -2.73 -21.29
N LYS A 252 -15.59 -3.40 -20.95
CA LYS A 252 -15.16 -4.66 -21.60
C LYS A 252 -16.31 -5.68 -21.74
N ARG A 253 -17.07 -5.89 -20.66
CA ARG A 253 -18.17 -6.86 -20.60
C ARG A 253 -19.31 -6.50 -21.56
N PHE A 254 -19.65 -5.22 -21.72
CA PHE A 254 -20.65 -4.77 -22.66
C PHE A 254 -20.28 -5.17 -24.10
N PHE A 255 -19.05 -4.86 -24.52
CA PHE A 255 -18.61 -5.21 -25.88
C PHE A 255 -18.51 -6.73 -26.07
N GLU A 256 -17.98 -7.46 -25.10
CA GLU A 256 -17.89 -8.93 -25.14
C GLU A 256 -19.26 -9.62 -25.14
N THR A 257 -20.32 -9.00 -24.62
CA THR A 257 -21.65 -9.62 -24.57
C THR A 257 -22.54 -9.23 -25.73
N LYS A 258 -22.54 -7.94 -26.12
CA LYS A 258 -23.39 -7.42 -27.20
C LYS A 258 -22.77 -7.58 -28.59
N PHE A 259 -21.45 -7.61 -28.69
CA PHE A 259 -20.72 -7.62 -29.97
C PHE A 259 -19.77 -8.81 -30.12
N VAL A 260 -20.12 -9.97 -29.56
CA VAL A 260 -19.34 -11.23 -29.65
C VAL A 260 -18.91 -11.55 -31.09
N SER A 261 -19.82 -11.35 -32.05
CA SER A 261 -19.60 -11.66 -33.46
C SER A 261 -18.52 -10.80 -34.13
N PHE A 262 -18.10 -9.69 -33.52
CA PHE A 262 -17.06 -8.81 -34.02
C PHE A 262 -15.64 -9.15 -33.53
N PHE A 263 -15.47 -10.13 -32.63
CA PHE A 263 -14.15 -10.57 -32.15
C PHE A 263 -13.53 -11.71 -32.99
N GLY A 264 -14.37 -12.48 -33.68
CA GLY A 264 -13.93 -13.63 -34.47
C GLY A 264 -13.17 -13.25 -35.75
N ILE A 265 -12.20 -14.08 -36.15
CA ILE A 265 -11.46 -13.95 -37.42
C ILE A 265 -12.37 -14.29 -38.61
N ALA A 266 -13.28 -15.26 -38.45
CA ALA A 266 -14.23 -15.69 -39.46
C ALA A 266 -15.64 -15.21 -39.08
N ARG A 267 -16.16 -14.22 -39.82
CA ARG A 267 -17.57 -13.78 -39.66
C ARG A 267 -18.49 -14.73 -40.42
N ARG A 268 -19.53 -15.23 -39.74
CA ARG A 268 -20.66 -15.94 -40.38
C ARG A 268 -21.26 -15.03 -41.46
N GLU A 269 -21.80 -15.60 -42.53
CA GLU A 269 -22.26 -14.83 -43.70
C GLU A 269 -23.25 -13.71 -43.33
N GLU A 270 -24.07 -13.94 -42.30
CA GLU A 270 -25.03 -12.99 -41.74
C GLU A 270 -24.38 -11.80 -41.00
N ASP A 271 -23.23 -12.00 -40.37
CA ASP A 271 -22.51 -10.95 -39.63
C ASP A 271 -21.58 -10.15 -40.53
N ARG A 272 -21.26 -10.66 -41.73
CA ARG A 272 -20.37 -9.98 -42.69
C ARG A 272 -20.95 -8.65 -43.18
N ARG A 273 -22.28 -8.53 -43.18
CA ARG A 273 -23.02 -7.31 -43.54
C ARG A 273 -23.24 -6.33 -42.38
N LYS A 274 -22.80 -6.66 -41.16
CA LYS A 274 -22.93 -5.77 -40.00
C LYS A 274 -21.68 -4.91 -39.82
N THR A 275 -21.85 -3.61 -39.63
CA THR A 275 -20.76 -2.66 -39.34
C THR A 275 -21.04 -1.90 -38.05
N LEU A 276 -20.00 -1.67 -37.23
CA LEU A 276 -20.12 -0.88 -36.01
C LEU A 276 -19.66 0.55 -36.26
N HIS A 277 -20.50 1.51 -35.92
CA HIS A 277 -20.18 2.92 -36.01
C HIS A 277 -19.92 3.45 -34.61
N PHE A 278 -18.69 3.92 -34.39
CA PHE A 278 -18.26 4.49 -33.12
C PHE A 278 -18.23 6.01 -33.26
N LYS A 279 -19.08 6.70 -32.51
CA LYS A 279 -18.98 8.15 -32.33
C LYS A 279 -18.15 8.42 -31.09
N THR A 280 -17.00 9.04 -31.28
CA THR A 280 -16.08 9.38 -30.19
C THR A 280 -15.80 10.88 -30.16
N SER A 281 -15.23 11.38 -29.07
CA SER A 281 -14.73 12.76 -28.99
C SER A 281 -13.68 13.09 -30.07
N ARG A 282 -13.00 12.07 -30.62
CA ARG A 282 -11.97 12.21 -31.66
C ARG A 282 -12.50 12.14 -33.09
N GLY A 283 -13.78 11.78 -33.27
CA GLY A 283 -14.42 11.59 -34.57
C GLY A 283 -15.24 10.31 -34.66
N ALA A 284 -15.84 10.08 -35.84
CA ALA A 284 -16.63 8.89 -36.14
C ALA A 284 -15.78 7.83 -36.86
N PHE A 285 -15.82 6.58 -36.36
CA PHE A 285 -15.08 5.46 -36.93
C PHE A 285 -16.02 4.31 -37.31
N VAL A 286 -15.86 3.77 -38.51
CA VAL A 286 -16.61 2.58 -38.97
C VAL A 286 -15.72 1.35 -38.80
N ALA A 287 -16.02 0.54 -37.80
CA ALA A 287 -15.27 -0.67 -37.48
C ALA A 287 -15.88 -1.90 -38.16
N THR A 288 -15.02 -2.67 -38.82
CA THR A 288 -15.38 -3.97 -39.40
C THR A 288 -15.15 -5.11 -38.40
N ARG A 289 -14.18 -4.95 -37.50
CA ARG A 289 -13.77 -5.97 -36.52
C ARG A 289 -13.17 -5.33 -35.28
N ILE A 290 -13.31 -6.01 -34.14
CA ILE A 290 -12.58 -5.69 -32.90
C ILE A 290 -11.37 -6.64 -32.82
N SER A 291 -10.16 -6.06 -32.82
CA SER A 291 -8.89 -6.79 -32.77
C SER A 291 -8.55 -7.22 -31.34
N ARG A 292 -8.67 -6.29 -30.40
CA ARG A 292 -8.34 -6.49 -28.99
C ARG A 292 -9.23 -5.63 -28.12
N ILE A 293 -9.54 -6.12 -26.92
CA ILE A 293 -10.20 -5.33 -25.89
C ILE A 293 -9.48 -5.54 -24.55
N THR A 294 -9.23 -4.44 -23.83
CA THR A 294 -8.63 -4.47 -22.49
C THR A 294 -9.62 -3.93 -21.46
N ALA A 295 -9.16 -3.68 -20.23
CA ALA A 295 -10.00 -3.14 -19.16
C ALA A 295 -10.41 -1.67 -19.40
N SER A 296 -9.66 -0.91 -20.20
CA SER A 296 -9.84 0.53 -20.39
C SER A 296 -9.95 0.98 -21.84
N ASP A 297 -9.48 0.17 -22.80
CA ASP A 297 -9.45 0.50 -24.22
C ASP A 297 -9.92 -0.66 -25.11
N ILE A 298 -10.23 -0.30 -26.35
CA ILE A 298 -10.64 -1.20 -27.42
C ILE A 298 -9.88 -0.85 -28.70
N HIS A 299 -9.34 -1.87 -29.36
CA HIS A 299 -8.67 -1.75 -30.64
C HIS A 299 -9.60 -2.25 -31.74
N ILE A 300 -10.01 -1.34 -32.60
CA ILE A 300 -10.90 -1.60 -33.72
C ILE A 300 -10.14 -1.55 -35.04
N LEU A 301 -10.54 -2.42 -35.96
CA LEU A 301 -10.06 -2.42 -37.34
C LEU A 301 -11.05 -1.59 -38.17
N VAL A 302 -10.57 -0.43 -38.61
CA VAL A 302 -11.31 0.53 -39.43
C VAL A 302 -10.90 0.35 -40.88
N ASP A 303 -11.88 0.27 -41.78
CA ASP A 303 -11.63 0.29 -43.22
C ASP A 303 -11.49 1.75 -43.67
N LYS A 304 -10.32 2.13 -44.18
CA LYS A 304 -10.07 3.48 -44.71
C LYS A 304 -10.46 3.64 -46.18
N GLY A 305 -11.07 2.63 -46.78
CA GLY A 305 -11.33 2.59 -48.22
C GLY A 305 -10.07 2.22 -48.99
N GLY A 306 -10.25 1.45 -50.08
CA GLY A 306 -9.14 0.97 -50.91
C GLY A 306 -8.48 -0.33 -50.44
N GLY A 307 -9.11 -1.08 -49.53
CA GLY A 307 -8.61 -2.40 -49.08
C GLY A 307 -7.54 -2.35 -47.98
N ALA A 308 -7.25 -1.16 -47.45
CA ALA A 308 -6.33 -0.98 -46.33
C ALA A 308 -7.10 -0.88 -45.00
N THR A 309 -6.92 -1.88 -44.13
CA THR A 309 -7.48 -1.86 -42.78
C THR A 309 -6.46 -1.26 -41.80
N GLN A 310 -6.88 -0.28 -41.01
CA GLN A 310 -6.06 0.32 -39.95
C GLN A 310 -6.59 -0.06 -38.56
N GLU A 311 -5.69 -0.48 -37.68
CA GLU A 311 -6.02 -0.66 -36.26
C GLU A 311 -5.98 0.68 -35.52
N VAL A 312 -7.08 1.04 -34.88
CA VAL A 312 -7.24 2.28 -34.11
C VAL A 312 -7.64 1.92 -32.67
N GLY A 313 -6.85 2.38 -31.70
CA GLY A 313 -7.16 2.25 -30.28
C GLY A 313 -8.06 3.38 -29.79
N LEU A 314 -9.19 3.04 -29.18
CA LEU A 314 -10.17 3.94 -28.57
C LEU A 314 -10.27 3.68 -27.07
N GLN A 315 -10.29 4.72 -26.25
CA GLN A 315 -10.56 4.56 -24.82
C GLN A 315 -12.07 4.54 -24.56
N PHE A 316 -12.54 3.76 -23.59
CA PHE A 316 -13.96 3.75 -23.25
C PHE A 316 -14.49 5.12 -22.82
N VAL A 317 -13.61 5.95 -22.25
CA VAL A 317 -13.89 7.34 -21.83
C VAL A 317 -14.06 8.29 -23.01
N GLU A 318 -13.75 7.90 -24.25
CA GLU A 318 -13.91 8.75 -25.43
C GLU A 318 -15.12 8.38 -26.27
N ILE A 319 -15.67 7.17 -26.09
CA ILE A 319 -16.83 6.67 -26.82
C ILE A 319 -18.08 7.34 -26.27
N GLN A 320 -18.86 7.97 -27.16
CA GLN A 320 -20.11 8.67 -26.84
C GLN A 320 -21.32 7.85 -27.30
N GLU A 321 -21.23 7.22 -28.47
CA GLU A 321 -22.30 6.42 -29.06
C GLU A 321 -21.71 5.27 -29.86
N VAL A 322 -22.38 4.11 -29.82
CA VAL A 322 -22.06 2.95 -30.64
C VAL A 322 -23.33 2.52 -31.35
N THR A 323 -23.30 2.51 -32.67
CA THR A 323 -24.46 2.19 -33.50
C THR A 323 -24.18 0.97 -34.36
N LEU A 324 -25.05 -0.03 -34.26
CA LEU A 324 -24.98 -1.25 -35.07
C LEU A 324 -25.78 -1.05 -36.36
N HIS A 325 -25.09 -0.95 -37.49
CA HIS A 325 -25.71 -0.88 -38.80
C HIS A 325 -25.74 -2.27 -39.46
N HIS A 326 -26.91 -2.63 -39.98
CA HIS A 326 -27.13 -3.77 -40.86
C HIS A 326 -27.11 -3.27 -42.31
N GLN A 327 -26.24 -3.82 -43.16
CA GLN A 327 -26.23 -3.59 -44.60
C GLN A 327 -26.97 -4.68 -45.37
#